data_AF-A0A960ZPH6-F1
#
_entry.id   AF-A0A960ZPH6-F1
#
_cell.length_a   1.000
_cell.length_b   1.000
_cell.length_c   1.000
_cell.angle_alpha   90.00
_cell.angle_beta   90.00
_cell.angle_gamma   90.00
#
_symmetry.space_group_name_H-M   'P 1'
#
loop_
_entity.id
_entity.type
_entity.pdbx_description
1 polymer ?
#
loop_
_entity_poly.entity_id
_entity_poly.type
_entity_poly.pdbx_seq_one_letter_code
_entity_poly.pdbx_strand_id
1 'polypeptide(L)'
;MKTLTSLALSITLLLSSGFTQAQNSSQALYNQGLALFNQGRYAEALVVFESVLKAQPNYVYARSYAAKCKTAIAQNLSPKKDLEGQLASVILPELSFADAPIGDVLDYLAARTQEISKGQTVVNFIYKGTPEQRSGTLLTLSVRNIPLTGAIKYVGELSRSQVKYEEHAVVIDPAPASAPATAETNTALPGFVAPGSSSPAPATSKSTFP
;
A
#
# COMPACT_ATOMS: atom_id res chain seq x y z
N MET A 1 29.48 -69.47 53.82
CA MET A 1 30.41 -69.38 52.66
C MET A 1 29.60 -69.58 51.38
N LYS A 2 29.77 -68.68 50.39
CA LYS A 2 29.61 -68.89 48.93
C LYS A 2 28.17 -69.17 48.44
N THR A 3 27.59 -68.51 47.42
CA THR A 3 28.09 -67.60 46.37
C THR A 3 26.92 -66.83 45.77
N LEU A 4 27.16 -65.54 45.59
CA LEU A 4 26.49 -64.61 44.67
C LEU A 4 26.46 -65.19 43.24
N THR A 5 25.31 -65.12 42.56
CA THR A 5 25.16 -64.89 41.10
C THR A 5 23.68 -64.93 40.74
N SER A 6 22.97 -63.81 40.94
CA SER A 6 21.72 -63.57 40.21
C SER A 6 21.98 -62.42 39.25
N LEU A 7 21.93 -62.78 37.98
CA LEU A 7 22.14 -61.99 36.78
C LEU A 7 21.23 -60.75 36.81
N ALA A 8 21.82 -59.57 37.01
CA ALA A 8 21.17 -58.28 36.85
C ALA A 8 20.99 -58.02 35.34
N LEU A 9 19.92 -58.58 34.77
CA LEU A 9 19.39 -58.18 33.48
C LEU A 9 18.08 -57.44 33.77
N SER A 10 17.93 -56.24 33.19
CA SER A 10 16.72 -55.39 33.21
C SER A 10 16.71 -54.19 34.17
N ILE A 11 17.70 -53.30 34.12
CA ILE A 11 17.45 -51.86 34.30
C ILE A 11 18.35 -51.14 33.31
N THR A 12 17.77 -50.52 32.27
CA THR A 12 18.00 -49.13 31.82
C THR A 12 17.37 -48.95 30.44
N LEU A 13 16.04 -48.88 30.35
CA LEU A 13 15.36 -48.40 29.15
C LEU A 13 14.07 -47.67 29.54
N LEU A 14 14.19 -46.51 30.17
CA LEU A 14 13.08 -45.57 30.39
C LEU A 14 13.59 -44.13 30.34
N LEU A 15 14.08 -43.69 29.17
CA LEU A 15 14.31 -42.25 28.92
C LEU A 15 13.71 -41.72 27.61
N SER A 16 13.01 -42.53 26.82
CA SER A 16 12.52 -42.11 25.50
C SER A 16 11.19 -41.34 25.50
N SER A 17 10.39 -41.41 26.57
CA SER A 17 9.02 -40.83 26.54
C SER A 17 8.98 -39.30 26.68
N GLY A 18 9.98 -38.67 27.30
CA GLY A 18 10.03 -37.21 27.45
C GLY A 18 10.51 -36.47 26.19
N PHE A 19 11.30 -37.14 25.35
CA PHE A 19 11.87 -36.55 24.14
C PHE A 19 10.82 -36.44 23.01
N THR A 20 9.89 -37.40 22.91
CA THR A 20 8.87 -37.42 21.85
C THR A 20 7.76 -36.37 22.06
N GLN A 21 7.38 -36.09 23.30
CA GLN A 21 6.35 -35.09 23.60
C GLN A 21 6.81 -33.66 23.28
N ALA A 22 8.07 -33.33 23.59
CA ALA A 22 8.66 -32.03 23.27
C ALA A 22 8.82 -31.82 21.74
N GLN A 23 9.17 -32.89 21.00
CA GLN A 23 9.28 -32.85 19.53
C GLN A 23 7.95 -32.52 18.85
N ASN A 24 6.86 -33.20 19.25
CA ASN A 24 5.53 -32.93 18.71
C ASN A 24 5.00 -31.53 19.06
N SER A 25 5.32 -31.03 20.26
CA SER A 25 4.94 -29.69 20.68
C SER A 25 5.66 -28.60 19.89
N SER A 26 6.97 -28.76 19.61
CA SER A 26 7.73 -27.77 18.85
C SER A 26 7.30 -27.68 17.39
N GLN A 27 6.94 -28.80 16.77
CA GLN A 27 6.43 -28.81 15.41
C GLN A 27 5.04 -28.16 15.31
N ALA A 28 4.15 -28.41 16.28
CA ALA A 28 2.86 -27.74 16.36
C ALA A 28 3.00 -26.21 16.54
N LEU A 29 3.89 -25.78 17.45
CA LEU A 29 4.23 -24.37 17.64
C LEU A 29 4.87 -23.76 16.39
N TYR A 30 5.73 -24.50 15.69
CA TYR A 30 6.29 -24.05 14.42
C TYR A 30 5.20 -23.82 13.36
N ASN A 31 4.25 -24.74 13.23
CA ASN A 31 3.11 -24.59 12.31
C ASN A 31 2.23 -23.39 12.69
N GLN A 32 2.02 -23.15 13.99
CA GLN A 32 1.33 -21.95 14.48
C GLN A 32 2.08 -20.67 14.08
N GLY A 33 3.40 -20.63 14.27
CA GLY A 33 4.24 -19.51 13.83
C GLY A 33 4.15 -19.28 12.33
N LEU A 34 4.10 -20.36 11.55
CA LEU A 34 3.94 -20.29 10.09
C LEU A 34 2.57 -19.73 9.68
N ALA A 35 1.49 -20.13 10.37
CA ALA A 35 0.16 -19.57 10.12
C ALA A 35 0.13 -18.07 10.42
N LEU A 36 0.72 -17.63 11.53
CA LEU A 36 0.86 -16.22 11.87
C LEU A 36 1.71 -15.47 10.82
N PHE A 37 2.82 -16.05 10.39
CA PHE A 37 3.69 -15.49 9.35
C PHE A 37 2.94 -15.29 8.03
N ASN A 38 2.17 -16.29 7.60
CA ASN A 38 1.38 -16.22 6.37
C ASN A 38 0.20 -15.23 6.48
N GLN A 39 -0.31 -15.00 7.69
CA GLN A 39 -1.25 -13.91 7.98
C GLN A 39 -0.56 -12.54 8.00
N GLY A 40 0.76 -12.46 7.82
CA GLY A 40 1.55 -11.24 7.94
C GLY A 40 1.88 -10.86 9.39
N ARG A 41 1.44 -11.63 10.40
CA ARG A 41 1.57 -11.30 11.86
C ARG A 41 2.99 -11.55 12.34
N TYR A 42 3.97 -10.87 11.76
CA TYR A 42 5.39 -11.16 11.95
C TYR A 42 5.86 -10.95 13.38
N ALA A 43 5.32 -9.97 14.11
CA ALA A 43 5.64 -9.77 15.53
C ALA A 43 5.20 -10.96 16.39
N GLU A 44 3.98 -11.44 16.18
CA GLU A 44 3.43 -12.58 16.92
C GLU A 44 4.06 -13.90 16.46
N ALA A 45 4.29 -14.05 15.16
CA ALA A 45 5.00 -15.18 14.58
C ALA A 45 6.42 -15.28 15.16
N LEU A 46 7.12 -14.15 15.31
CA LEU A 46 8.46 -14.10 15.90
C LEU A 46 8.47 -14.63 17.33
N VAL A 47 7.51 -14.22 18.18
CA VAL A 47 7.38 -14.72 19.56
C VAL A 47 7.19 -16.24 19.56
N VAL A 48 6.35 -16.77 18.66
CA VAL A 48 6.12 -18.21 18.56
C VAL A 48 7.39 -18.94 18.09
N PHE A 49 8.09 -18.44 17.07
CA PHE A 49 9.34 -19.05 16.61
C PHE A 49 10.45 -18.99 17.67
N GLU A 50 10.54 -17.92 18.46
CA GLU A 50 11.48 -17.83 19.57
C GLU A 50 11.15 -18.84 20.69
N SER A 51 9.86 -19.12 20.92
CA SER A 51 9.48 -20.18 21.86
C SER A 51 9.87 -21.58 21.35
N VAL A 52 9.74 -21.85 20.05
CA VAL A 52 10.24 -23.08 19.41
C VAL A 52 11.76 -23.20 19.57
N LEU A 53 12.50 -22.11 19.35
CA LEU A 53 13.96 -22.09 19.47
C LEU A 53 14.45 -22.22 20.92
N LYS A 54 13.68 -21.77 21.91
CA LYS A 54 13.97 -22.03 23.33
C LYS A 54 13.85 -23.51 23.69
N ALA A 55 12.83 -24.19 23.16
CA ALA A 55 12.64 -25.62 23.37
C ALA A 55 13.61 -26.46 22.53
N GLN A 56 13.93 -26.02 21.31
CA GLN A 56 14.82 -26.70 20.38
C GLN A 56 15.79 -25.70 19.69
N PRO A 57 16.98 -25.47 20.27
CA PRO A 57 17.94 -24.49 19.75
C PRO A 57 18.43 -24.76 18.32
N ASN A 58 18.38 -26.03 17.88
CA ASN A 58 18.79 -26.49 16.56
C ASN A 58 17.64 -26.59 15.54
N TYR A 59 16.44 -26.08 15.84
CA TYR A 59 15.31 -26.12 14.91
C TYR A 59 15.52 -25.11 13.76
N VAL A 60 16.18 -25.56 12.68
CA VAL A 60 16.66 -24.73 11.56
C VAL A 60 15.54 -23.87 10.96
N TYR A 61 14.37 -24.46 10.70
CA TYR A 61 13.26 -23.75 10.06
C TYR A 61 12.76 -22.57 10.90
N ALA A 62 12.63 -22.75 12.22
CA ALA A 62 12.18 -21.69 13.13
C ALA A 62 13.19 -20.55 13.18
N ARG A 63 14.49 -20.84 13.12
CA ARG A 63 15.54 -19.80 13.02
C ARG A 63 15.41 -19.01 11.72
N SER A 64 15.24 -19.69 10.59
CA SER A 64 15.05 -19.02 9.29
C SER A 64 13.81 -18.13 9.28
N TYR A 65 12.68 -18.61 9.81
CA TYR A 65 11.45 -17.83 9.86
C TYR A 65 11.51 -16.69 10.89
N ALA A 66 12.15 -16.88 12.05
CA ALA A 66 12.40 -15.80 12.99
C ALA A 66 13.24 -14.67 12.37
N ALA A 67 14.28 -15.01 11.60
CA ALA A 67 15.06 -14.02 10.85
C ALA A 67 14.20 -13.27 9.82
N LYS A 68 13.39 -14.00 9.03
CA LYS A 68 12.42 -13.38 8.10
C LYS A 68 11.44 -12.45 8.81
N CYS A 69 10.93 -12.83 9.99
CA CYS A 69 10.07 -11.96 10.80
C CYS A 69 10.80 -10.69 11.22
N LYS A 70 12.04 -10.80 11.73
CA LYS A 70 12.85 -9.64 12.13
C LYS A 70 13.10 -8.68 10.96
N THR A 71 13.40 -9.21 9.77
CA THR A 71 13.52 -8.42 8.55
C THR A 71 12.20 -7.76 8.17
N ALA A 72 11.10 -8.49 8.18
CA ALA A 72 9.78 -7.96 7.85
C ALA A 72 9.37 -6.82 8.80
N ILE A 73 9.55 -7.03 10.12
CA ILE A 73 9.30 -6.01 11.14
C ILE A 73 10.19 -4.77 10.93
N ALA A 74 11.49 -4.96 10.67
CA ALA A 74 12.42 -3.86 10.40
C ALA A 74 12.06 -3.07 9.14
N GLN A 75 11.43 -3.73 8.18
CA GLN A 75 10.91 -3.11 6.96
C GLN A 75 9.47 -2.60 7.12
N ASN A 76 8.87 -2.67 8.31
CA ASN A 76 7.46 -2.36 8.59
C ASN A 76 6.46 -3.15 7.72
N LEU A 77 6.83 -4.35 7.25
CA LEU A 77 5.87 -5.32 6.76
C LEU A 77 5.24 -5.93 8.01
N SER A 78 3.95 -5.73 8.22
CA SER A 78 3.09 -6.28 9.28
C SER A 78 1.83 -6.83 8.61
N PRO A 79 0.95 -7.63 9.25
CA PRO A 79 -0.39 -7.75 8.72
C PRO A 79 -0.92 -6.35 8.79
N LYS A 80 -1.52 -5.86 7.71
CA LYS A 80 -2.33 -4.68 7.85
C LYS A 80 -3.58 -5.04 8.68
N LYS A 81 -3.41 -5.16 10.00
CA LYS A 81 -4.43 -4.78 10.98
C LYS A 81 -4.48 -3.26 11.10
N ASP A 82 -3.59 -2.57 10.40
CA ASP A 82 -3.72 -1.18 10.03
C ASP A 82 -4.91 -0.99 9.10
N LEU A 83 -5.56 0.16 9.24
CA LEU A 83 -6.71 0.60 8.46
C LEU A 83 -6.56 0.28 6.96
N GLU A 84 -5.39 0.53 6.38
CA GLU A 84 -5.11 0.29 4.97
C GLU A 84 -5.42 -1.15 4.52
N GLY A 85 -5.21 -2.17 5.38
CA GLY A 85 -5.48 -3.56 5.04
C GLY A 85 -6.94 -3.91 5.09
N GLN A 86 -7.62 -3.34 6.08
CA GLN A 86 -9.07 -3.45 6.20
C GLN A 86 -9.77 -2.79 5.02
N LEU A 87 -9.23 -1.67 4.52
CA LEU A 87 -9.74 -1.03 3.31
C LEU A 87 -9.38 -1.83 2.06
N ALA A 88 -8.22 -2.49 2.00
CA ALA A 88 -7.83 -3.28 0.83
C ALA A 88 -8.74 -4.49 0.56
N SER A 89 -9.40 -5.04 1.59
CA SER A 89 -10.36 -6.13 1.44
C SER A 89 -11.75 -5.66 0.98
N VAL A 90 -12.03 -4.36 1.02
CA VAL A 90 -13.29 -3.78 0.53
C VAL A 90 -13.18 -3.60 -0.99
N ILE A 91 -13.94 -4.40 -1.74
CA ILE A 91 -13.95 -4.35 -3.20
C ILE A 91 -15.14 -3.51 -3.68
N LEU A 92 -14.85 -2.43 -4.40
CA LEU A 92 -15.84 -1.57 -5.03
C LEU A 92 -16.22 -2.17 -6.40
N PRO A 93 -17.50 -2.57 -6.61
CA PRO A 93 -17.93 -3.19 -7.86
C PRO A 93 -17.82 -2.23 -9.05
N GLU A 94 -18.18 -0.97 -8.84
CA GLU A 94 -18.07 0.10 -9.82
C GLU A 94 -17.96 1.45 -9.10
N LEU A 95 -17.15 2.34 -9.67
CA LEU A 95 -16.99 3.71 -9.26
C LEU A 95 -16.87 4.56 -10.53
N SER A 96 -17.82 5.47 -10.74
CA SER A 96 -17.82 6.35 -11.90
C SER A 96 -18.19 7.77 -11.49
N PHE A 97 -17.29 8.70 -11.74
CA PHE A 97 -17.46 10.13 -11.49
C PHE A 97 -17.08 10.91 -12.74
N ALA A 98 -17.80 11.99 -12.99
CA ALA A 98 -17.51 12.95 -14.04
C ALA A 98 -17.58 14.35 -13.42
N ASP A 99 -16.47 15.07 -13.46
CA ASP A 99 -16.32 16.42 -12.92
C ASP A 99 -16.89 16.57 -11.49
N ALA A 100 -16.65 15.56 -10.65
CA ALA A 100 -17.18 15.53 -9.28
C ALA A 100 -16.20 16.20 -8.32
N PRO A 101 -16.65 17.11 -7.42
CA PRO A 101 -15.81 17.67 -6.37
C PRO A 101 -15.16 16.58 -5.52
N ILE A 102 -13.88 16.73 -5.19
CA ILE A 102 -13.19 15.78 -4.32
C ILE A 102 -13.92 15.60 -2.99
N GLY A 103 -14.54 16.64 -2.43
CA GLY A 103 -15.37 16.53 -1.23
C GLY A 103 -16.44 15.44 -1.37
N ASP A 104 -17.25 15.52 -2.41
CA ASP A 104 -18.33 14.58 -2.68
C ASP A 104 -17.81 13.17 -2.96
N VAL A 105 -16.66 13.05 -3.65
CA VAL A 105 -16.01 11.76 -3.90
C VAL A 105 -15.58 11.10 -2.60
N LEU A 106 -14.99 11.84 -1.66
CA LEU A 106 -14.57 11.31 -0.37
C LEU A 106 -15.75 10.89 0.50
N ASP A 107 -16.81 11.70 0.50
CA ASP A 107 -18.03 11.39 1.26
C ASP A 107 -18.73 10.16 0.68
N TYR A 108 -18.76 10.02 -0.65
CA TYR A 108 -19.23 8.81 -1.33
C TYR A 108 -18.40 7.58 -0.95
N LEU A 109 -17.06 7.68 -0.98
CA LEU A 109 -16.19 6.55 -0.62
C LEU A 109 -16.42 6.11 0.83
N ALA A 110 -16.62 7.04 1.77
CA ALA A 110 -16.94 6.73 3.16
C ALA A 110 -18.23 5.93 3.28
N ALA A 111 -19.31 6.44 2.69
CA ALA A 111 -20.62 5.80 2.71
C ALA A 111 -20.59 4.40 2.05
N ARG A 112 -19.93 4.30 0.89
CA ARG A 112 -19.84 3.05 0.13
C ARG A 112 -19.03 1.98 0.86
N THR A 113 -17.99 2.39 1.57
CA THR A 113 -17.18 1.49 2.42
C THR A 113 -18.02 0.88 3.53
N GLN A 114 -18.81 1.71 4.22
CA GLN A 114 -19.67 1.25 5.30
C GLN A 114 -20.76 0.30 4.79
N GLU A 115 -21.35 0.56 3.63
CA GLU A 115 -22.37 -0.30 3.02
C GLU A 115 -21.80 -1.68 2.65
N ILE A 116 -20.67 -1.73 1.94
CA ILE A 116 -20.06 -2.98 1.46
C ILE A 116 -19.51 -3.79 2.63
N SER A 117 -18.92 -3.12 3.63
CA SER A 117 -18.43 -3.77 4.85
C SER A 117 -19.53 -4.13 5.84
N LYS A 118 -20.81 -3.83 5.56
CA LYS A 118 -21.94 -4.02 6.50
C LYS A 118 -21.67 -3.36 7.86
N GLY A 119 -21.01 -2.21 7.87
CA GLY A 119 -20.63 -1.45 9.06
C GLY A 119 -19.43 -2.01 9.83
N GLN A 120 -18.77 -3.07 9.36
CA GLN A 120 -17.57 -3.60 10.02
C GLN A 120 -16.34 -2.68 9.86
N THR A 121 -16.32 -1.89 8.78
CA THR A 121 -15.23 -0.95 8.49
C THR A 121 -15.80 0.44 8.33
N VAL A 122 -15.52 1.32 9.30
CA VAL A 122 -15.83 2.74 9.21
C VAL A 122 -14.51 3.48 9.01
N VAL A 123 -14.44 4.29 7.96
CA VAL A 123 -13.27 5.08 7.62
C VAL A 123 -13.60 6.56 7.65
N ASN A 124 -12.77 7.35 8.32
CA ASN A 124 -12.87 8.80 8.29
C ASN A 124 -11.90 9.39 7.26
N PHE A 125 -12.36 10.26 6.38
CA PHE A 125 -11.51 10.97 5.41
C PHE A 125 -11.24 12.38 5.89
N ILE A 126 -9.96 12.70 6.13
CA ILE A 126 -9.53 14.02 6.57
C ILE A 126 -8.88 14.72 5.38
N TYR A 127 -9.52 15.77 4.88
CA TYR A 127 -8.95 16.62 3.83
C TYR A 127 -8.27 17.84 4.45
N LYS A 128 -6.98 18.05 4.16
CA LYS A 128 -6.17 19.14 4.75
C LYS A 128 -6.09 20.41 3.90
N GLY A 129 -6.78 20.45 2.76
CA GLY A 129 -6.87 21.66 1.92
C GLY A 129 -7.94 22.65 2.37
N THR A 130 -8.05 23.76 1.65
CA THR A 130 -9.10 24.76 1.91
C THR A 130 -10.48 24.28 1.43
N PRO A 131 -11.59 24.86 1.95
CA PRO A 131 -12.94 24.55 1.47
C PRO A 131 -13.13 24.79 -0.04
N GLU A 132 -12.45 25.81 -0.58
CA GLU A 132 -12.48 26.14 -2.01
C GLU A 132 -11.78 25.05 -2.81
N GLN A 133 -10.62 24.55 -2.35
CA GLN A 133 -9.95 23.43 -3.01
C GLN A 133 -10.79 22.15 -2.91
N ARG A 134 -11.47 21.90 -1.78
CA ARG A 134 -12.33 20.73 -1.60
C ARG A 134 -13.51 20.71 -2.58
N SER A 135 -14.06 21.89 -2.88
CA SER A 135 -15.23 22.04 -3.77
C SER A 135 -14.82 22.23 -5.24
N GLY A 136 -13.66 22.83 -5.49
CA GLY A 136 -13.17 23.19 -6.83
C GLY A 136 -12.25 22.16 -7.49
N THR A 137 -11.75 21.16 -6.74
CA THR A 137 -10.95 20.07 -7.32
C THR A 137 -11.89 19.02 -7.89
N LEU A 138 -12.10 19.07 -9.21
CA LEU A 138 -13.01 18.17 -9.93
C LEU A 138 -12.27 16.90 -10.39
N LEU A 139 -12.88 15.75 -10.15
CA LEU A 139 -12.34 14.43 -10.45
C LEU A 139 -13.23 13.71 -11.44
N THR A 140 -12.60 13.13 -12.45
CA THR A 140 -13.23 12.24 -13.43
C THR A 140 -12.49 10.90 -13.40
N LEU A 141 -13.21 9.83 -13.06
CA LEU A 141 -12.66 8.49 -13.01
C LEU A 141 -13.76 7.45 -13.25
N SER A 142 -13.41 6.37 -13.93
CA SER A 142 -14.31 5.23 -14.14
C SER A 142 -13.52 3.95 -13.96
N VAL A 143 -13.84 3.21 -12.89
CA VAL A 143 -13.12 1.99 -12.48
C VAL A 143 -14.10 0.94 -12.01
N ARG A 144 -13.76 -0.33 -12.20
CA ARG A 144 -14.62 -1.48 -11.89
C ARG A 144 -13.85 -2.55 -11.14
N ASN A 145 -14.52 -3.19 -10.19
CA ASN A 145 -13.99 -4.28 -9.39
C ASN A 145 -12.61 -3.96 -8.79
N ILE A 146 -12.50 -2.80 -8.15
CA ILE A 146 -11.22 -2.33 -7.59
C ILE A 146 -11.24 -2.39 -6.06
N PRO A 147 -10.09 -2.66 -5.42
CA PRO A 147 -9.97 -2.48 -3.98
C PRO A 147 -10.10 -0.99 -3.62
N LEU A 148 -10.71 -0.70 -2.47
CA LEU A 148 -10.90 0.68 -1.99
C LEU A 148 -9.59 1.45 -1.84
N THR A 149 -8.50 0.79 -1.42
CA THR A 149 -7.16 1.41 -1.39
C THR A 149 -6.69 1.86 -2.77
N GLY A 150 -7.05 1.13 -3.83
CA GLY A 150 -6.83 1.52 -5.21
C GLY A 150 -7.65 2.77 -5.58
N ALA A 151 -8.92 2.82 -5.17
CA ALA A 151 -9.77 3.99 -5.41
C ALA A 151 -9.22 5.24 -4.74
N ILE A 152 -8.82 5.14 -3.46
CA ILE A 152 -8.23 6.22 -2.68
C ILE A 152 -6.93 6.70 -3.32
N LYS A 153 -6.09 5.76 -3.80
CA LYS A 153 -4.87 6.09 -4.53
C LYS A 153 -5.18 6.91 -5.79
N TYR A 154 -6.14 6.48 -6.62
CA TYR A 154 -6.53 7.21 -7.81
C TYR A 154 -7.07 8.60 -7.49
N VAL A 155 -7.87 8.73 -6.43
CA VAL A 155 -8.33 10.05 -5.95
C VAL A 155 -7.14 10.94 -5.63
N GLY A 156 -6.17 10.45 -4.86
CA GLY A 156 -4.95 11.21 -4.54
C GLY A 156 -4.13 11.60 -5.76
N GLU A 157 -3.98 10.70 -6.74
CA GLU A 157 -3.25 10.99 -7.99
C GLU A 157 -3.94 12.06 -8.83
N LEU A 158 -5.27 11.94 -9.01
CA LEU A 158 -6.06 12.88 -9.80
C LEU A 158 -6.17 14.25 -9.13
N SER A 159 -6.23 14.30 -7.79
CA SER A 159 -6.28 15.53 -7.01
C SER A 159 -4.91 16.11 -6.68
N ARG A 160 -3.82 15.51 -7.18
CA ARG A 160 -2.43 15.87 -6.84
C ARG A 160 -2.22 16.00 -5.32
N SER A 161 -2.80 15.07 -4.57
CA SER A 161 -2.77 15.05 -3.12
C SER A 161 -1.96 13.87 -2.60
N GLN A 162 -1.21 14.08 -1.53
CA GLN A 162 -0.53 13.01 -0.82
C GLN A 162 -1.51 12.29 0.10
N VAL A 163 -1.63 10.97 -0.07
CA VAL A 163 -2.46 10.12 0.77
C VAL A 163 -1.61 9.51 1.89
N LYS A 164 -2.11 9.58 3.13
CA LYS A 164 -1.51 8.93 4.30
C LYS A 164 -2.59 8.14 5.05
N TYR A 165 -2.26 6.92 5.44
CA TYR A 165 -3.12 6.06 6.25
C TYR A 165 -2.71 6.18 7.72
N GLU A 166 -3.67 6.58 8.56
CA GLU A 166 -3.55 6.62 10.03
C GLU A 166 -4.38 5.48 10.64
N GLU A 167 -4.33 5.30 11.97
CA GLU A 167 -5.00 4.20 12.68
C GLU A 167 -6.52 4.12 12.39
N HIS A 168 -7.18 5.28 12.23
CA HIS A 168 -8.63 5.38 12.01
C HIS A 168 -9.04 6.38 10.92
N ALA A 169 -8.07 6.97 10.21
CA ALA A 169 -8.36 7.98 9.20
C ALA A 169 -7.48 7.84 7.96
N VAL A 170 -8.02 8.26 6.83
CA VAL A 170 -7.26 8.48 5.61
C VAL A 170 -7.08 9.99 5.45
N VAL A 171 -5.84 10.45 5.56
CA VAL A 171 -5.49 11.85 5.43
C VAL A 171 -5.10 12.14 3.99
N ILE A 172 -5.73 13.17 3.43
CA ILE A 172 -5.51 13.64 2.06
C ILE A 172 -4.97 15.06 2.14
N ASP A 173 -3.69 15.19 1.82
CA ASP A 173 -2.93 16.43 1.91
C ASP A 173 -2.70 16.97 0.48
N PRO A 174 -3.52 17.92 0.01
CA PRO A 174 -3.39 18.44 -1.34
C PRO A 174 -2.09 19.22 -1.49
N ALA A 175 -1.47 19.13 -2.67
CA ALA A 175 -0.40 20.05 -3.01
C ALA A 175 -0.91 21.50 -2.87
N PRO A 176 -0.06 22.44 -2.41
CA PRO A 176 -0.43 23.85 -2.38
C PRO A 176 -0.91 24.24 -3.78
N ALA A 177 -2.04 24.94 -3.85
CA ALA A 177 -2.58 25.42 -5.10
C ALA A 177 -1.47 26.17 -5.83
N SER A 178 -0.88 25.52 -6.83
CA SER A 178 0.01 26.20 -7.74
C SER A 178 -0.87 27.29 -8.34
N ALA A 179 -0.46 28.55 -8.16
CA ALA A 179 -1.17 29.70 -8.71
C ALA A 179 -1.65 29.34 -10.13
N PRO A 180 -2.89 29.68 -10.49
CA PRO A 180 -3.46 29.29 -11.78
C PRO A 180 -2.41 29.54 -12.84
N ALA A 181 -2.04 28.48 -13.57
CA ALA A 181 -1.26 28.63 -14.78
C ALA A 181 -1.93 29.76 -15.52
N THR A 182 -1.22 30.90 -15.65
CA THR A 182 -1.71 32.06 -16.36
C THR A 182 -2.34 31.52 -17.62
N ALA A 183 -3.66 31.66 -17.70
CA ALA A 183 -4.36 31.46 -18.94
C ALA A 183 -3.57 32.30 -19.94
N GLU A 184 -2.89 31.64 -20.86
CA GLU A 184 -2.40 32.27 -22.07
C GLU A 184 -3.66 32.67 -22.84
N THR A 185 -4.28 33.74 -22.36
CA THR A 185 -5.22 34.54 -23.12
C THR A 185 -4.41 34.98 -24.32
N ASN A 186 -4.68 34.31 -25.45
CA ASN A 186 -4.46 34.83 -26.78
C ASN A 186 -5.02 36.25 -26.83
N THR A 187 -4.21 37.21 -26.40
CA THR A 187 -4.45 38.63 -26.59
C THR A 187 -3.73 38.94 -27.88
N ALA A 188 -4.51 38.94 -28.96
CA ALA A 188 -4.10 39.54 -30.21
C ALA A 188 -3.50 40.92 -29.90
N LEU A 189 -2.20 41.08 -30.15
CA LEU A 189 -1.55 42.38 -30.10
C LEU A 189 -2.00 43.18 -31.33
N PRO A 190 -2.53 44.41 -31.17
CA PRO A 190 -2.73 45.30 -32.29
C PRO A 190 -1.39 45.93 -32.68
N GLY A 191 -1.03 45.81 -33.96
CA GLY A 191 -0.10 46.71 -34.63
C GLY A 191 1.39 46.49 -34.35
N PHE A 192 2.04 45.71 -35.21
CA PHE A 192 3.47 45.92 -35.50
C PHE A 192 3.63 46.11 -37.01
N VAL A 193 3.90 47.35 -37.41
CA VAL A 193 4.33 47.70 -38.78
C VAL A 193 5.74 47.18 -38.95
N ALA A 194 5.95 46.28 -39.92
CA ALA A 194 7.27 45.80 -40.31
C ALA A 194 8.00 46.86 -41.16
N PRO A 195 9.27 47.21 -40.87
CA PRO A 195 10.16 47.78 -41.86
C PRO A 195 11.21 46.74 -42.27
N GLY A 196 11.26 46.38 -43.55
CA GLY A 196 12.37 45.58 -44.06
C GLY A 196 12.08 44.71 -45.28
N SER A 197 11.44 45.25 -46.32
CA SER A 197 11.50 44.63 -47.65
C SER A 197 12.78 45.04 -48.36
N SER A 198 13.86 44.26 -48.18
CA SER A 198 14.99 44.27 -49.11
C SER A 198 14.63 43.42 -50.34
N SER A 199 14.11 44.09 -51.36
CA SER A 199 14.08 43.58 -52.72
C SER A 199 14.66 44.66 -53.64
N PRO A 200 15.83 44.45 -54.25
CA PRO A 200 16.27 45.28 -55.34
C PRO A 200 15.56 44.85 -56.63
N ALA A 201 15.03 45.84 -57.34
CA ALA A 201 14.39 45.72 -58.64
C ALA A 201 15.29 45.06 -59.71
N PRO A 202 14.71 44.35 -60.70
CA PRO A 202 15.42 44.07 -61.93
C PRO A 202 15.39 45.30 -62.85
N ALA A 203 16.59 45.75 -63.25
CA ALA A 203 16.79 46.79 -64.23
C ALA A 203 16.58 46.26 -65.66
N THR A 204 15.82 47.04 -66.42
CA THR A 204 15.98 47.36 -67.86
C THR A 204 16.17 46.24 -68.88
N SER A 205 15.12 46.08 -69.69
CA SER A 205 15.13 46.21 -71.16
C SER A 205 16.42 45.84 -71.91
N LYS A 206 16.38 44.72 -72.63
CA LYS A 206 17.03 44.58 -73.95
C LYS A 206 16.12 43.81 -74.88
N SER A 207 15.50 44.54 -75.81
CA SER A 207 14.99 43.99 -77.06
C SER A 207 16.16 43.73 -77.99
N THR A 208 16.23 42.51 -78.49
CA THR A 208 17.08 42.03 -79.57
C THR A 208 16.63 42.60 -80.91
N PHE A 209 17.59 43.00 -81.74
CA PHE A 209 17.63 42.95 -83.22
C PHE A 209 19.13 42.84 -83.57
N PRO A 210 19.56 42.25 -84.70
CA PRO A 210 18.94 42.24 -86.03
C PRO A 210 18.10 41.01 -86.38
#